data_AF-A0A1T4Y6W8-F1
#
_entry.id   AF-A0A1T4Y6W8-F1
#
_cell.length_a   1.000
_cell.length_b   1.000
_cell.length_c   1.000
_cell.angle_alpha   90.00
_cell.angle_beta   90.00
_cell.angle_gamma   90.00
#
_symmetry.space_group_name_H-M   'P 1'
#
loop_
_entity.id
_entity.type
_entity.pdbx_description
1 polymer ?
#
loop_
_entity_poly.entity_id
_entity_poly.type
_entity_poly.pdbx_seq_one_letter_code
_entity_poly.pdbx_strand_id
1 'polypeptide(L)'
;MADDFRTLLKEAYRSPDGWGRTYEELKVGGVFTLSVQASDTHSSTPEEILDDPFQYEAFEVTLSQDDAPFIDTPGKGAWDELKQRPWAEKFGRGYIAGVRVAEYLPVAEVQRVFDDLEAYAENKGK
;
A
#
# COMPACT_ATOMS: atom_id res chain seq x y z
N MET A 1 13.91 -6.84 -13.53
CA MET A 1 12.86 -5.81 -13.48
C MET A 1 11.89 -6.30 -12.41
N ALA A 2 11.67 -5.54 -11.35
CA ALA A 2 10.58 -5.85 -10.43
C ALA A 2 9.27 -5.75 -11.24
N ASP A 3 8.35 -6.69 -11.01
CA ASP A 3 7.06 -6.69 -11.70
C ASP A 3 6.24 -5.46 -11.25
N ASP A 4 5.46 -4.89 -12.17
CA ASP A 4 4.58 -3.76 -11.84
C ASP A 4 3.55 -4.22 -10.80
N PHE A 5 3.44 -3.51 -9.66
CA PHE A 5 2.58 -3.93 -8.55
C PHE A 5 1.12 -4.13 -8.99
N ARG A 6 0.67 -3.41 -10.03
CA ARG A 6 -0.69 -3.50 -10.56
C ARG A 6 -1.02 -4.88 -11.12
N THR A 7 -0.01 -5.64 -11.55
CA THR A 7 -0.16 -7.04 -11.97
C THR A 7 -0.56 -7.97 -10.82
N LEU A 8 -0.29 -7.56 -9.57
CA LEU A 8 -0.58 -8.34 -8.37
C LEU A 8 -1.95 -8.02 -7.78
N LEU A 9 -2.60 -6.95 -8.24
CA LEU A 9 -3.91 -6.53 -7.75
C LEU A 9 -4.98 -7.50 -8.21
N LYS A 10 -5.65 -8.12 -7.24
CA LYS A 10 -6.79 -9.02 -7.47
C LYS A 10 -8.01 -8.44 -6.81
N GLU A 11 -9.11 -8.37 -7.53
CA GLU A 11 -10.36 -7.89 -6.97
C GLU A 11 -10.85 -8.85 -5.88
N ALA A 12 -11.00 -8.35 -4.64
CA ALA A 12 -11.55 -9.11 -3.52
C ALA A 12 -13.07 -8.96 -3.44
N TYR A 13 -13.56 -7.76 -3.71
CA TYR A 13 -14.97 -7.44 -3.69
C TYR A 13 -15.29 -6.30 -4.66
N ARG A 14 -16.45 -6.40 -5.31
CA ARG A 14 -17.07 -5.32 -6.07
C ARG A 14 -18.53 -5.21 -5.66
N SER A 15 -18.95 -4.00 -5.35
CA SER A 15 -20.32 -3.71 -4.99
C SER A 15 -21.26 -3.98 -6.17
N PRO A 16 -22.37 -4.72 -5.98
CA PRO A 16 -23.38 -4.93 -7.02
C PRO A 16 -23.97 -3.62 -7.58
N ASP A 17 -23.99 -2.57 -6.75
CA ASP A 17 -24.54 -1.26 -7.08
C ASP A 17 -23.46 -0.28 -7.61
N GLY A 18 -22.22 -0.74 -7.77
CA GLY A 18 -21.13 0.02 -8.38
C GLY A 18 -20.50 1.13 -7.51
N TRP A 19 -20.87 1.24 -6.23
CA TRP A 19 -20.35 2.25 -5.29
C TRP A 19 -19.04 1.87 -4.61
N GLY A 20 -18.42 0.75 -4.97
CA GLY A 20 -17.16 0.37 -4.32
C GLY A 20 -16.53 -0.87 -4.88
N ARG A 21 -15.21 -0.90 -4.81
CA ARG A 21 -14.37 -2.06 -5.11
C ARG A 21 -13.22 -2.10 -4.11
N THR A 22 -12.84 -3.29 -3.69
CA THR A 22 -11.58 -3.52 -2.97
C THR A 22 -10.74 -4.56 -3.67
N TYR A 23 -9.43 -4.35 -3.63
CA TYR A 23 -8.43 -5.36 -3.98
C TYR A 23 -8.00 -6.15 -2.75
N GLU A 24 -7.55 -7.38 -2.98
CA GLU A 24 -6.82 -8.16 -2.00
C GLU A 24 -5.57 -7.42 -1.55
N GLU A 25 -5.21 -7.61 -0.28
CA GLU A 25 -4.00 -7.04 0.29
C GLU A 25 -2.75 -7.75 -0.24
N LEU A 26 -1.71 -6.98 -0.53
CA LEU A 26 -0.42 -7.50 -0.97
C LEU A 26 0.46 -7.82 0.24
N LYS A 27 0.87 -9.08 0.36
CA LYS A 27 1.87 -9.51 1.35
C LYS A 27 3.27 -9.29 0.77
N VAL A 28 4.04 -8.39 1.39
CA VAL A 28 5.37 -8.02 0.91
C VAL A 28 6.43 -8.63 1.81
N GLY A 29 7.18 -9.59 1.25
CA GLY A 29 8.30 -10.25 1.90
C GLY A 29 7.99 -10.96 3.23
N GLY A 30 6.71 -11.25 3.52
CA GLY A 30 6.27 -11.87 4.78
C GLY A 30 6.39 -10.97 6.01
N VAL A 31 6.68 -9.68 5.83
CA VAL A 31 6.84 -8.71 6.93
C VAL A 31 5.75 -7.65 6.90
N PHE A 32 5.32 -7.26 5.70
CA PHE A 32 4.39 -6.14 5.52
C PHE A 32 3.11 -6.57 4.82
N THR A 33 2.06 -5.85 5.14
CA THR A 33 0.84 -5.79 4.35
C THR A 33 0.73 -4.42 3.70
N LEU A 34 0.60 -4.43 2.38
CA LEU A 34 0.33 -3.25 1.57
C LEU A 34 -1.08 -3.37 0.97
N SER A 35 -1.99 -2.50 1.37
CA SER A 35 -3.31 -2.39 0.76
C SER A 35 -3.27 -1.28 -0.28
N VAL A 36 -3.54 -1.59 -1.53
CA VAL A 36 -3.58 -0.60 -2.62
C VAL A 36 -4.98 -0.58 -3.18
N GLN A 37 -5.72 0.49 -2.89
CA GLN A 37 -7.14 0.60 -3.15
C GLN A 37 -7.46 1.73 -4.12
N ALA A 38 -8.50 1.52 -4.90
CA ALA A 38 -9.06 2.53 -5.78
C ALA A 38 -10.54 2.26 -5.99
N SER A 39 -11.35 3.30 -5.87
CA SER A 39 -12.78 3.40 -6.19
C SER A 39 -13.25 4.78 -5.70
N ASP A 40 -14.53 5.07 -5.87
CA ASP A 40 -15.22 6.27 -5.37
C ASP A 40 -15.20 6.39 -3.83
N THR A 41 -14.95 5.29 -3.13
CA THR A 41 -14.78 5.25 -1.67
C THR A 41 -13.32 5.29 -1.21
N HIS A 42 -12.35 5.39 -2.12
CA HIS A 42 -10.93 5.44 -1.81
C HIS A 42 -10.28 6.63 -2.51
N SER A 43 -9.26 7.21 -1.87
CA SER A 43 -8.53 8.37 -2.40
C SER A 43 -7.64 8.01 -3.61
N SER A 44 -8.25 7.89 -4.79
CA SER A 44 -7.65 7.42 -6.03
C SER A 44 -7.90 8.35 -7.22
N THR A 45 -7.16 8.18 -8.32
CA THR A 45 -7.33 8.97 -9.54
C THR A 45 -7.26 8.07 -10.78
N PRO A 46 -8.30 8.06 -11.64
CA PRO A 46 -9.61 8.68 -11.43
C PRO A 46 -10.35 8.05 -10.24
N GLU A 47 -11.41 8.71 -9.76
CA GLU A 47 -12.24 8.18 -8.67
C GLU A 47 -13.14 7.02 -9.13
N GLU A 48 -13.44 6.94 -10.43
CA GLU A 48 -14.36 5.92 -10.95
C GLU A 48 -13.79 4.50 -10.81
N ILE A 49 -14.67 3.52 -10.72
CA ILE A 49 -14.27 2.11 -10.78
C ILE A 49 -13.94 1.76 -12.23
N LEU A 50 -12.67 1.45 -12.47
CA LEU A 50 -12.16 0.99 -13.76
C LEU A 50 -11.99 -0.53 -13.73
N ASP A 51 -12.16 -1.19 -14.87
CA ASP A 51 -11.93 -2.63 -15.00
C ASP A 51 -10.45 -3.00 -15.10
N ASP A 52 -9.61 -2.05 -15.54
CA ASP A 52 -8.17 -2.24 -15.68
C ASP A 52 -7.40 -1.39 -14.64
N PRO A 53 -6.70 -2.01 -13.67
CA PRO A 53 -5.88 -1.29 -12.70
C PRO A 53 -4.79 -0.41 -13.32
N PHE A 54 -4.35 -0.70 -14.55
CA PHE A 54 -3.33 0.09 -15.26
C PHE A 54 -3.81 1.48 -15.69
N GLN A 55 -5.13 1.70 -15.69
CA GLN A 55 -5.73 2.98 -16.06
C GLN A 55 -5.75 3.99 -14.90
N TYR A 56 -5.46 3.57 -13.66
CA TYR A 56 -5.30 4.49 -12.55
C TYR A 56 -3.96 5.20 -12.58
N GLU A 57 -3.98 6.48 -12.23
CA GLU A 57 -2.83 7.37 -12.07
C GLU A 57 -2.37 7.44 -10.61
N ALA A 58 -3.29 7.25 -9.66
CA ALA A 58 -3.00 7.27 -8.23
C ALA A 58 -3.95 6.36 -7.44
N PHE A 59 -3.48 5.88 -6.30
CA PHE A 59 -4.18 4.97 -5.40
C PHE A 59 -4.18 5.47 -3.97
N GLU A 60 -5.16 5.00 -3.19
CA GLU A 60 -5.05 5.05 -1.74
C GLU A 60 -4.22 3.85 -1.28
N VAL A 61 -3.17 4.12 -0.49
CA VAL A 61 -2.25 3.08 -0.05
C VAL A 61 -2.21 3.04 1.46
N THR A 62 -2.44 1.87 2.03
CA THR A 62 -2.21 1.61 3.45
C THR A 62 -1.07 0.63 3.63
N LEU A 63 -0.27 0.86 4.67
CA LEU A 63 0.91 0.08 5.00
C LEU A 63 0.86 -0.31 6.48
N SER A 64 0.99 -1.61 6.75
CA SER A 64 1.11 -2.16 8.09
C SER A 64 2.18 -3.25 8.15
N GLN A 65 2.55 -3.62 9.37
CA GLN A 65 3.46 -4.73 9.65
C GLN A 65 2.65 -5.89 10.21
N ASP A 66 2.86 -7.10 9.68
CA ASP A 66 2.02 -8.27 9.96
C ASP A 66 2.14 -8.76 11.40
N ASP A 67 3.38 -8.81 11.90
CA ASP A 67 3.69 -9.27 13.25
C ASP A 67 3.99 -8.13 14.20
N ALA A 68 3.67 -8.36 15.49
CA ALA A 68 4.11 -7.50 16.56
C ALA A 68 5.65 -7.43 16.59
N PRO A 69 6.23 -6.24 16.78
CA PRO A 69 5.58 -4.99 17.17
C PRO A 69 4.98 -4.21 16.00
N PHE A 70 3.90 -3.44 16.23
CA PHE A 70 3.30 -2.61 15.18
C PHE A 70 4.31 -1.70 14.49
N ILE A 71 4.05 -1.34 13.23
CA ILE A 71 4.96 -0.59 12.37
C ILE A 71 5.52 0.69 13.04
N ASP A 72 4.72 1.35 13.86
CA ASP A 72 5.06 2.59 14.56
C ASP A 72 5.71 2.43 15.94
N THR A 73 5.98 1.20 16.37
CA THR A 73 6.55 0.95 17.70
C THR A 73 7.97 1.52 17.77
N PRO A 74 8.25 2.50 18.65
CA PRO A 74 9.55 3.16 18.69
C PRO A 74 10.70 2.17 18.90
N GLY A 75 11.71 2.24 18.04
CA GLY A 75 12.92 1.43 18.09
C GLY A 75 12.73 -0.06 17.79
N LYS A 76 11.52 -0.49 17.39
CA LYS A 76 11.24 -1.89 17.07
C LYS A 76 10.42 -2.12 15.80
N GLY A 77 9.49 -1.23 15.51
CA GLY A 77 8.70 -1.26 14.28
C GLY A 77 9.50 -0.74 13.09
N ALA A 78 9.17 -1.19 11.89
CA ALA A 78 9.90 -0.83 10.69
C ALA A 78 9.83 0.68 10.34
N TRP A 79 8.85 1.43 10.86
CA TRP A 79 8.64 2.83 10.48
C TRP A 79 9.84 3.73 10.77
N ASP A 80 10.60 3.46 11.84
CA ASP A 80 11.77 4.28 12.17
C ASP A 80 12.87 4.24 11.10
N GLU A 81 12.96 3.14 10.37
CA GLU A 81 13.86 2.98 9.22
C GLU A 81 13.19 3.49 7.94
N LEU A 82 11.92 3.10 7.70
CA LEU A 82 11.19 3.44 6.48
C LEU A 82 10.90 4.93 6.34
N LYS A 83 10.75 5.67 7.44
CA LYS A 83 10.49 7.13 7.43
C LYS A 83 11.61 7.96 6.81
N GLN A 84 12.77 7.37 6.57
CA GLN A 84 13.90 8.02 5.89
C GLN A 84 13.76 7.99 4.36
N ARG A 85 12.81 7.23 3.82
CA ARG A 85 12.54 7.14 2.38
C ARG A 85 11.77 8.38 1.90
N PRO A 86 12.01 8.86 0.67
CA PRO A 86 11.35 10.06 0.15
C PRO A 86 9.82 9.97 0.13
N TRP A 87 9.26 8.78 -0.11
CA TRP A 87 7.81 8.58 -0.16
C TRP A 87 7.14 8.63 1.23
N ALA A 88 7.90 8.46 2.31
CA ALA A 88 7.33 8.29 3.65
C ALA A 88 6.67 9.55 4.20
N GLU A 89 7.04 10.74 3.71
CA GLU A 89 6.40 12.00 4.10
C GLU A 89 4.92 12.08 3.68
N LYS A 90 4.52 11.29 2.68
CA LYS A 90 3.13 11.20 2.19
C LYS A 90 2.26 10.32 3.07
N PHE A 91 2.86 9.52 3.94
CA PHE A 91 2.15 8.59 4.80
C PHE A 91 1.81 9.22 6.17
N GLY A 92 0.53 9.48 6.37
CA GLY A 92 -0.04 9.85 7.65
C GLY A 92 -0.24 8.64 8.57
N ARG A 93 -0.58 8.90 9.83
CA ARG A 93 -1.11 7.85 10.72
C ARG A 93 -2.53 7.55 10.30
N GLY A 94 -2.81 6.27 10.05
CA GLY A 94 -4.17 5.81 9.79
C GLY A 94 -5.06 5.90 11.02
N TYR A 95 -6.37 5.76 10.81
CA TYR A 95 -7.35 5.69 11.89
C TYR A 95 -7.12 4.45 12.78
N ILE A 96 -6.68 3.35 12.19
CA ILE A 96 -6.33 2.11 12.88
C ILE A 96 -4.89 2.20 13.38
N ALA A 97 -4.68 1.91 14.66
CA ALA A 97 -3.34 1.87 15.24
C ALA A 97 -2.46 0.84 14.52
N GLY A 98 -1.23 1.23 14.18
CA GLY A 98 -0.29 0.35 13.47
C GLY A 98 -0.45 0.34 11.94
N VAL A 99 -1.29 1.24 11.40
CA VAL A 99 -1.45 1.43 9.96
C VAL A 99 -1.01 2.84 9.57
N ARG A 100 -0.28 2.94 8.47
CA ARG A 100 0.08 4.19 7.79
C ARG A 100 -0.73 4.31 6.51
N VAL A 101 -1.16 5.52 6.16
CA VAL A 101 -2.04 5.77 5.00
C VAL A 101 -1.50 6.92 4.16
N ALA A 102 -1.46 6.73 2.85
CA ALA A 102 -1.18 7.75 1.86
C ALA A 102 -2.35 7.82 0.86
N GLU A 103 -2.95 9.01 0.75
CA GLU A 103 -4.04 9.30 -0.18
C GLU A 103 -3.48 9.81 -1.51
N TYR A 104 -4.13 9.47 -2.63
CA TYR A 104 -3.74 9.92 -3.97
C TYR A 104 -2.26 9.68 -4.30
N LEU A 105 -1.72 8.53 -3.89
CA LEU A 105 -0.32 8.19 -4.14
C LEU A 105 -0.12 7.81 -5.61
N PRO A 106 0.72 8.53 -6.39
CA PRO A 106 0.90 8.25 -7.82
C PRO A 106 1.48 6.86 -8.07
N VAL A 107 1.11 6.20 -9.17
CA VAL A 107 1.58 4.84 -9.52
C VAL A 107 3.09 4.65 -9.35
N ALA A 108 3.89 5.60 -9.86
CA ALA A 108 5.35 5.52 -9.77
C ALA A 108 5.86 5.53 -8.31
N GLU A 109 5.14 6.17 -7.41
CA GLU A 109 5.46 6.19 -5.98
C GLU A 109 4.97 4.94 -5.28
N VAL A 110 3.79 4.41 -5.65
CA VAL A 110 3.33 3.10 -5.15
C VAL A 110 4.34 2.01 -5.51
N GLN A 111 4.84 2.00 -6.76
CA GLN A 111 5.89 1.06 -7.16
C GLN A 111 7.17 1.23 -6.32
N ARG A 112 7.61 2.47 -6.08
CA ARG A 112 8.79 2.72 -5.23
C ARG A 112 8.60 2.22 -3.80
N VAL A 113 7.41 2.41 -3.22
CA VAL A 113 7.06 1.87 -1.91
C VAL A 113 7.17 0.35 -1.93
N PHE A 114 6.54 -0.30 -2.91
CA PHE A 114 6.57 -1.74 -3.06
C PHE A 114 8.00 -2.28 -3.16
N ASP A 115 8.81 -1.73 -4.07
CA ASP A 115 10.21 -2.13 -4.28
C ASP A 115 11.06 -1.92 -3.01
N ASP A 116 10.90 -0.80 -2.31
CA ASP A 116 11.64 -0.52 -1.07
C ASP A 116 11.24 -1.47 0.07
N LEU A 117 9.97 -1.89 0.14
CA LEU A 117 9.48 -2.85 1.13
C LEU A 117 10.00 -4.27 0.84
N GLU A 118 10.03 -4.68 -0.43
CA GLU A 118 10.66 -5.94 -0.84
C GLU A 118 12.14 -5.95 -0.45
N ALA A 119 12.87 -4.90 -0.82
CA ALA A 119 14.29 -4.76 -0.48
C ALA A 119 14.52 -4.73 1.04
N TYR A 120 13.62 -4.12 1.82
CA TYR A 120 13.70 -4.15 3.28
C TYR A 120 13.53 -5.56 3.83
N ALA A 121 12.52 -6.29 3.37
CA ALA A 121 12.23 -7.65 3.83
C ALA A 121 13.36 -8.63 3.48
N GLU A 122 13.94 -8.53 2.28
CA GLU A 122 15.10 -9.33 1.88
C GLU A 122 16.32 -9.11 2.78
N ASN A 123 16.52 -7.87 3.26
CA ASN A 123 17.65 -7.52 4.13
C ASN A 123 17.44 -7.92 5.60
N LYS A 124 16.20 -7.97 6.10
CA LYS A 124 15.88 -8.48 7.45
C LYS A 124 15.86 -10.01 7.53
N GLY A 125 15.74 -10.70 6.39
CA GLY A 125 15.82 -12.16 6.29
C GLY A 125 17.24 -12.75 6.33
N LYS A 126 18.27 -11.92 6.56
CA LYS A 126 19.67 -12.31 6.77
C LYS A 126 20.11 -12.02 8.19
#